data_AF-A0A6C0JTF0-F1
#
_entry.id   AF-A0A6C0JTF0-F1
#
_cell.length_a   1.000
_cell.length_b   1.000
_cell.length_c   1.000
_cell.angle_alpha   90.00
_cell.angle_beta   90.00
_cell.angle_gamma   90.00
#
_symmetry.space_group_name_H-M   'P 1'
#
loop_
_entity.id
_entity.type
_entity.pdbx_description
1 polymer ?
#
loop_
_entity_poly.entity_id
_entity_poly.type
_entity_poly.pdbx_seq_one_letter_code
_entity_poly.pdbx_strand_id
1 'polypeptide(L)'
;MPRQRSRSPKRSNPVKDAYDTFWKDCTILNIDGIKKGLEKVDPTCNNNAALEYVLKSQYDDEEKVEALKILLNDPRIKLEHLHKHIPCLFTYDHVLSLEYLIYEKKIPFDNKNTIANLFITSIGHGAYKCVDLLLRDKNINVTKYASAALAQAYGRYNILHMLLQDPRIDPTKDDTFVQDIIEGNHYDCLKLIMADPRIKIPCDNIPRSVSEPIKRLLTEYKYRLDGEIYNTNIIK
;
A
#
# COMPACT_ATOMS: atom_id res chain seq x y z
N MET A 1 -59.30 22.16 14.05
CA MET A 1 -58.00 21.91 14.69
C MET A 1 -57.53 20.50 14.35
N PRO A 2 -56.39 20.29 13.68
CA PRO A 2 -55.90 18.94 13.41
C PRO A 2 -55.19 18.37 14.64
N ARG A 3 -55.56 17.15 15.05
CA ARG A 3 -54.94 16.42 16.16
C ARG A 3 -53.48 16.09 15.80
N GLN A 4 -52.53 16.64 16.55
CA GLN A 4 -51.14 16.18 16.53
C GLN A 4 -51.11 14.71 16.97
N ARG A 5 -50.75 13.80 16.07
CA ARG A 5 -50.36 12.44 16.45
C ARG A 5 -49.01 12.54 17.16
N SER A 6 -49.03 12.41 18.48
CA SER A 6 -47.79 12.21 19.24
C SER A 6 -47.15 10.92 18.75
N ARG A 7 -46.03 11.03 18.04
CA ARG A 7 -45.19 9.87 17.75
C ARG A 7 -44.61 9.44 19.09
N SER A 8 -45.12 8.33 19.63
CA SER A 8 -44.51 7.65 20.77
C SER A 8 -43.02 7.40 20.46
N PRO A 9 -42.08 7.77 21.36
CA PRO A 9 -40.67 7.59 21.10
C PRO A 9 -40.40 6.09 20.90
N LYS A 10 -39.73 5.74 19.79
CA LYS A 10 -39.28 4.37 19.54
C LYS A 10 -38.45 3.94 20.74
N ARG A 11 -38.93 2.98 21.55
CA ARG A 11 -38.11 2.35 22.59
C ARG A 11 -36.88 1.76 21.91
N SER A 12 -35.72 2.33 22.20
CA SER A 12 -34.46 1.87 21.63
C SER A 12 -34.08 0.52 22.24
N ASN A 13 -33.39 -0.32 21.48
CA ASN A 13 -32.95 -1.64 21.95
C ASN A 13 -31.57 -1.45 22.61
N PRO A 14 -31.45 -1.60 23.94
CA PRO A 14 -30.23 -1.26 24.66
C PRO A 14 -28.97 -2.00 24.18
N VAL A 15 -29.13 -3.25 23.71
CA VAL A 15 -28.03 -4.04 23.17
C VAL A 15 -27.55 -3.46 21.85
N LYS A 16 -28.49 -3.08 20.98
CA LYS A 16 -28.16 -2.45 19.69
C LYS A 16 -27.49 -1.09 19.91
N ASP A 17 -28.03 -0.28 20.82
CA ASP A 17 -27.47 1.03 21.12
C ASP A 17 -26.03 0.93 21.66
N ALA A 18 -25.71 -0.13 22.41
CA ALA A 18 -24.35 -0.40 22.89
C ALA A 18 -23.36 -0.70 21.76
N TYR A 19 -23.76 -1.52 20.77
CA TYR A 19 -22.94 -1.79 19.58
C TYR A 19 -22.78 -0.56 18.69
N ASP A 20 -23.87 0.17 18.43
CA ASP A 20 -23.83 1.40 17.62
C ASP A 20 -22.89 2.44 18.25
N THR A 21 -22.92 2.57 19.58
CA THR A 21 -21.98 3.44 20.33
C THR A 21 -20.55 2.92 20.22
N PHE A 22 -20.32 1.63 20.46
CA PHE A 22 -18.98 1.04 20.41
C PHE A 22 -18.32 1.18 19.02
N TRP A 23 -19.06 0.93 17.94
CA TRP A 23 -18.53 1.10 16.58
C TRP A 23 -18.31 2.56 16.22
N LYS A 24 -19.15 3.47 16.72
CA LYS A 24 -18.92 4.90 16.58
C LYS A 24 -17.61 5.30 17.25
N ASP A 25 -17.38 4.86 18.50
CA ASP A 25 -16.14 5.09 19.23
C ASP A 25 -14.93 4.50 18.50
N CYS A 26 -15.04 3.30 17.91
CA CYS A 26 -14.01 2.71 17.05
C CYS A 26 -13.74 3.53 15.78
N THR A 27 -14.77 4.13 15.18
CA THR A 27 -14.62 4.93 13.95
C THR A 27 -13.90 6.24 14.21
N ILE A 28 -14.15 6.86 15.37
CA ILE A 28 -13.55 8.15 15.76
C ILE A 28 -12.30 7.99 16.65
N LEU A 29 -11.81 6.76 16.81
CA LEU A 29 -10.70 6.40 17.71
C LEU A 29 -10.83 6.92 19.14
N ASN A 30 -12.06 6.96 19.69
CA ASN A 30 -12.29 7.34 21.08
C ASN A 30 -11.80 6.22 22.02
N ILE A 31 -10.55 6.31 22.44
CA ILE A 31 -9.86 5.31 23.27
C ILE A 31 -10.64 4.92 24.54
N ASP A 32 -11.15 5.89 25.28
CA ASP A 32 -11.92 5.62 26.50
C ASP A 32 -13.28 4.98 26.20
N GLY A 33 -13.91 5.39 25.09
CA GLY A 33 -15.15 4.79 24.59
C GLY A 33 -14.95 3.34 24.17
N ILE A 34 -13.86 3.05 23.45
CA ILE A 34 -13.47 1.70 23.03
C ILE A 34 -13.26 0.81 24.27
N LYS A 35 -12.48 1.26 25.26
CA LYS A 35 -12.25 0.50 26.50
C LYS A 35 -13.57 0.17 27.23
N LYS A 36 -14.43 1.18 27.43
CA LYS A 36 -15.75 1.00 28.06
C LYS A 36 -16.69 0.13 27.23
N GLY A 37 -16.58 0.17 25.91
CA GLY A 37 -17.37 -0.65 25.01
C GLY A 37 -16.98 -2.12 25.08
N LEU A 38 -15.68 -2.43 25.15
CA LEU A 38 -15.18 -3.80 25.32
C LEU A 38 -15.75 -4.47 26.58
N GLU A 39 -15.98 -3.74 27.67
CA GLU A 39 -16.63 -4.28 28.88
C GLU A 39 -18.10 -4.68 28.68
N LYS A 40 -18.77 -4.11 27.67
CA LYS A 40 -20.23 -4.18 27.49
C LYS A 40 -20.68 -5.03 26.31
N VAL A 41 -19.83 -5.20 25.30
CA VAL A 41 -20.18 -5.87 24.05
C VAL A 41 -19.20 -6.99 23.72
N ASP A 42 -19.59 -7.88 22.82
CA ASP A 42 -18.68 -8.85 22.23
C ASP A 42 -17.92 -8.19 21.06
N PRO A 43 -16.60 -7.97 21.17
CA PRO A 43 -15.82 -7.31 20.13
C PRO A 43 -15.74 -8.12 18.83
N THR A 44 -16.10 -9.41 18.87
CA THR A 44 -16.10 -10.27 17.68
C THR A 44 -17.35 -10.13 16.81
N CYS A 45 -18.34 -9.37 17.29
CA CYS A 45 -19.59 -9.15 16.56
C CYS A 45 -19.33 -8.64 15.13
N ASN A 46 -20.12 -9.14 14.18
CA ASN A 46 -19.99 -8.85 12.76
C ASN A 46 -18.58 -9.10 12.21
N ASN A 47 -17.96 -10.22 12.59
CA ASN A 47 -16.64 -10.62 12.13
C ASN A 47 -15.56 -9.58 12.47
N ASN A 48 -15.51 -9.19 13.74
CA ASN A 48 -14.60 -8.16 14.28
C ASN A 48 -14.77 -6.78 13.60
N ALA A 49 -16.01 -6.33 13.34
CA ALA A 49 -16.27 -5.06 12.65
C ALA A 49 -15.56 -3.85 13.31
N ALA A 50 -15.35 -3.88 14.63
CA ALA A 50 -14.59 -2.87 15.35
C ALA A 50 -13.18 -2.65 14.79
N LEU A 51 -12.45 -3.74 14.47
CA LEU A 51 -11.11 -3.65 13.87
C LEU A 51 -11.17 -3.03 12.48
N GLU A 52 -12.18 -3.40 11.69
CA GLU A 52 -12.36 -2.83 10.35
C GLU A 52 -12.62 -1.32 10.42
N TYR A 53 -13.45 -0.86 11.37
CA TYR A 53 -13.69 0.57 11.59
C TYR A 53 -12.42 1.33 11.97
N VAL A 54 -11.60 0.78 12.87
CA VAL A 54 -10.30 1.38 13.24
C VAL A 54 -9.36 1.42 12.04
N LEU A 55 -9.22 0.32 11.29
CA LEU A 55 -8.31 0.25 10.14
C LEU A 55 -8.69 1.23 9.03
N LYS A 56 -9.99 1.39 8.76
CA LYS A 56 -10.53 2.31 7.74
C LYS A 56 -10.63 3.77 8.19
N SER A 57 -10.38 4.06 9.46
CA SER A 57 -10.46 5.43 9.98
C SER A 57 -9.40 6.32 9.30
N GLN A 58 -9.67 7.62 9.20
CA GLN A 58 -8.77 8.60 8.54
C GLN A 58 -7.87 9.35 9.53
N TYR A 59 -7.86 8.90 10.79
CA TYR A 59 -7.02 9.44 11.85
C TYR A 59 -5.56 9.04 11.63
N ASP A 60 -4.65 9.70 12.34
CA ASP A 60 -3.23 9.41 12.19
C ASP A 60 -2.86 7.99 12.65
N ASP A 61 -1.67 7.57 12.24
CA ASP A 61 -1.20 6.22 12.48
C ASP A 61 -0.88 5.93 13.96
N GLU A 62 -0.51 6.96 14.75
CA GLU A 62 -0.23 6.83 16.18
C GLU A 62 -1.50 6.55 16.97
N GLU A 63 -2.56 7.33 16.73
CA GLU A 63 -3.88 7.10 17.31
C GLU A 63 -4.45 5.75 16.86
N LYS A 64 -4.27 5.41 15.57
CA LYS A 64 -4.77 4.15 15.02
C LYS A 64 -4.08 2.94 15.65
N VAL A 65 -2.75 2.96 15.78
CA VAL A 65 -2.02 1.84 16.38
C VAL A 65 -2.34 1.71 17.87
N GLU A 66 -2.62 2.80 18.59
CA GLU A 66 -3.09 2.75 19.98
C GLU A 66 -4.44 2.04 20.09
N ALA A 67 -5.42 2.44 19.26
CA ALA A 67 -6.73 1.79 19.23
C ALA A 67 -6.63 0.30 18.85
N LEU A 68 -5.79 -0.05 17.88
CA LEU A 68 -5.52 -1.44 17.49
C LEU A 68 -4.92 -2.24 18.64
N LYS A 69 -3.95 -1.67 19.37
CA LYS A 69 -3.33 -2.32 20.53
C LYS A 69 -4.36 -2.64 21.61
N ILE A 70 -5.31 -1.74 21.86
CA ILE A 70 -6.37 -1.97 22.84
C ILE A 70 -7.30 -3.10 22.39
N LEU A 71 -7.83 -3.01 21.17
CA LEU A 71 -8.75 -4.03 20.65
C LEU A 71 -8.07 -5.40 20.60
N LEU A 72 -6.88 -5.49 20.00
CA LEU A 72 -6.19 -6.76 19.77
C LEU A 72 -5.59 -7.39 21.03
N ASN A 73 -5.54 -6.66 22.16
CA ASN A 73 -5.22 -7.24 23.46
C ASN A 73 -6.44 -7.92 24.13
N ASP A 74 -7.66 -7.70 23.64
CA ASP A 74 -8.82 -8.42 24.13
C ASP A 74 -8.78 -9.90 23.68
N PRO A 75 -8.76 -10.86 24.62
CA PRO A 75 -8.57 -12.27 24.30
C PRO A 75 -9.73 -12.90 23.52
N ARG A 76 -10.88 -12.22 23.45
CA ARG A 76 -12.05 -12.71 22.69
C ARG A 76 -11.84 -12.52 21.19
N ILE A 77 -11.03 -11.54 20.77
CA ILE A 77 -10.83 -11.23 19.36
C ILE A 77 -10.07 -12.35 18.65
N LYS A 78 -10.67 -12.87 17.59
CA LYS A 78 -10.03 -13.84 16.70
C LYS A 78 -9.25 -13.11 15.62
N LEU A 79 -7.98 -13.48 15.45
CA LEU A 79 -7.08 -12.86 14.46
C LEU A 79 -7.26 -13.44 13.05
N GLU A 80 -8.02 -14.52 12.92
CA GLU A 80 -8.33 -15.17 11.64
C GLU A 80 -8.91 -14.14 10.66
N HIS A 81 -8.43 -14.19 9.41
CA HIS A 81 -8.85 -13.29 8.33
C HIS A 81 -8.60 -11.78 8.50
N LEU A 82 -8.04 -11.32 9.63
CA LEU A 82 -7.71 -9.90 9.83
C LEU A 82 -6.75 -9.36 8.76
N HIS A 83 -5.90 -10.22 8.21
CA HIS A 83 -4.98 -9.86 7.12
C HIS A 83 -5.68 -9.26 5.90
N LYS A 84 -6.97 -9.57 5.67
CA LYS A 84 -7.76 -9.03 4.54
C LYS A 84 -8.01 -7.53 4.66
N HIS A 85 -7.93 -6.98 5.87
CA HIS A 85 -8.16 -5.56 6.13
C HIS A 85 -6.86 -4.74 6.22
N ILE A 86 -5.69 -5.39 6.30
CA ILE A 86 -4.38 -4.69 6.29
C ILE A 86 -4.23 -3.73 5.10
N PRO A 87 -4.68 -4.05 3.86
CA PRO A 87 -4.54 -3.13 2.74
C PRO A 87 -5.11 -1.72 2.97
N CYS A 88 -6.07 -1.56 3.90
CA CYS A 88 -6.59 -0.24 4.27
C CYS A 88 -5.53 0.70 4.84
N LEU A 89 -4.43 0.16 5.40
CA LEU A 89 -3.32 0.95 5.94
C LEU A 89 -2.50 1.66 4.86
N PHE A 90 -2.47 1.11 3.64
CA PHE A 90 -1.62 1.63 2.57
C PHE A 90 -2.13 2.95 1.97
N THR A 91 -3.44 3.21 2.04
CA THR A 91 -4.03 4.47 1.56
C THR A 91 -3.41 5.69 2.24
N TYR A 92 -2.99 5.55 3.49
CA TYR A 92 -2.43 6.64 4.30
C TYR A 92 -0.98 6.38 4.74
N ASP A 93 -0.36 5.32 4.22
CA ASP A 93 1.01 4.89 4.57
C ASP A 93 1.23 4.68 6.09
N HIS A 94 0.27 4.00 6.72
CA HIS A 94 0.23 3.72 8.15
C HIS A 94 1.17 2.58 8.57
N VAL A 95 2.47 2.90 8.58
CA VAL A 95 3.56 1.96 8.84
C VAL A 95 3.61 1.43 10.28
N LEU A 96 3.26 2.23 11.29
CA LEU A 96 3.24 1.81 12.70
C LEU A 96 2.16 0.76 12.93
N SER A 97 0.97 0.98 12.38
CA SER A 97 -0.11 -0.01 12.39
C SER A 97 0.30 -1.29 11.66
N LEU A 98 0.97 -1.17 10.51
CA LEU A 98 1.44 -2.34 9.74
C LEU A 98 2.50 -3.12 10.51
N GLU A 99 3.48 -2.43 11.08
CA GLU A 99 4.56 -3.02 11.88
C GLU A 99 4.01 -3.77 13.09
N TYR A 100 3.10 -3.11 13.83
CA TYR A 100 2.43 -3.73 14.98
C TYR A 100 1.68 -4.99 14.57
N LEU A 101 0.87 -4.96 13.50
CA LEU A 101 0.07 -6.12 13.10
C LEU A 101 0.95 -7.29 12.64
N ILE A 102 1.95 -7.03 11.79
CA ILE A 102 2.72 -8.09 11.14
C ILE A 102 3.82 -8.64 12.06
N TYR A 103 4.57 -7.79 12.74
CA TYR A 103 5.80 -8.20 13.44
C TYR A 103 5.62 -8.32 14.95
N GLU A 104 4.88 -7.41 15.57
CA GLU A 104 4.62 -7.47 17.02
C GLU A 104 3.50 -8.46 17.34
N LYS A 105 2.30 -8.23 16.78
CA LYS A 105 1.10 -9.05 17.02
C LYS A 105 1.15 -10.37 16.26
N LYS A 106 1.91 -10.43 15.16
CA LYS A 106 2.12 -11.63 14.33
C LYS A 106 0.79 -12.25 13.88
N ILE A 107 -0.06 -11.42 13.28
CA ILE A 107 -1.36 -11.89 12.80
C ILE A 107 -1.17 -13.00 11.76
N PRO A 108 -2.03 -14.03 11.76
CA PRO A 108 -1.86 -15.17 10.87
C PRO A 108 -2.23 -14.79 9.43
N PHE A 109 -1.41 -15.28 8.49
CA PHE A 109 -1.67 -15.21 7.06
C PHE A 109 -2.11 -16.58 6.55
N ASP A 110 -3.11 -16.60 5.65
CA ASP A 110 -3.63 -17.85 5.08
C ASP A 110 -2.56 -18.60 4.28
N ASN A 111 -1.63 -17.88 3.65
CA ASN A 111 -0.49 -18.45 2.92
C ASN A 111 0.60 -17.40 2.65
N LYS A 112 1.74 -17.84 2.12
CA LYS A 112 2.87 -16.95 1.75
C LYS A 112 2.52 -15.96 0.62
N ASN A 113 1.52 -16.23 -0.21
CA ASN A 113 1.11 -15.26 -1.23
C ASN A 113 0.40 -14.06 -0.59
N THR A 114 -0.20 -14.19 0.60
CA THR A 114 -0.83 -13.06 1.27
C THR A 114 0.16 -11.96 1.59
N ILE A 115 1.32 -12.27 2.17
CA ILE A 115 2.34 -11.25 2.49
C ILE A 115 2.98 -10.66 1.23
N ALA A 116 3.18 -11.48 0.18
CA ALA A 116 3.63 -10.98 -1.11
C ALA A 116 2.61 -10.04 -1.76
N ASN A 117 1.31 -10.35 -1.66
CA ASN A 117 0.24 -9.49 -2.15
C ASN A 117 0.23 -8.15 -1.38
N LEU A 118 0.45 -8.15 -0.06
CA LEU A 118 0.58 -6.92 0.71
C LEU A 118 1.72 -6.04 0.20
N PHE A 119 2.88 -6.63 -0.09
CA PHE A 119 4.00 -5.91 -0.69
C PHE A 119 3.60 -5.24 -2.02
N ILE A 120 3.03 -6.01 -2.95
CA ILE A 120 2.58 -5.48 -4.25
C ILE A 120 1.47 -4.42 -4.10
N THR A 121 0.49 -4.63 -3.21
CA THR A 121 -0.57 -3.66 -2.97
C THR A 121 -0.02 -2.37 -2.34
N SER A 122 0.95 -2.45 -1.42
CA SER A 122 1.57 -1.26 -0.82
C SER A 122 2.26 -0.37 -1.87
N ILE A 123 2.94 -0.98 -2.85
CA ILE A 123 3.53 -0.30 -4.01
C ILE A 123 2.44 0.40 -4.82
N GLY A 124 1.39 -0.34 -5.19
CA GLY A 124 0.28 0.16 -5.99
C GLY A 124 -0.51 1.29 -5.33
N HIS A 125 -0.43 1.46 -4.01
CA HIS A 125 -1.01 2.59 -3.28
C HIS A 125 -0.05 3.77 -3.13
N GLY A 126 1.25 3.58 -3.32
CA GLY A 126 2.23 4.62 -3.04
C GLY A 126 2.68 4.70 -1.58
N ALA A 127 2.44 3.65 -0.79
CA ALA A 127 2.71 3.61 0.65
C ALA A 127 4.21 3.43 0.92
N TYR A 128 4.99 4.49 0.72
CA TYR A 128 6.46 4.46 0.73
C TYR A 128 7.03 3.80 1.99
N LYS A 129 6.58 4.20 3.19
CA LYS A 129 7.08 3.65 4.46
C LYS A 129 6.68 2.19 4.62
N CYS A 130 5.47 1.82 4.20
CA CYS A 130 5.02 0.43 4.22
C CYS A 130 5.81 -0.44 3.24
N VAL A 131 6.11 0.05 2.03
CA VAL A 131 6.95 -0.65 1.04
C VAL A 131 8.34 -0.87 1.61
N ASP A 132 8.95 0.16 2.19
CA ASP A 132 10.27 0.11 2.83
C ASP A 132 10.33 -0.93 3.96
N LEU A 133 9.28 -0.98 4.80
CA LEU A 133 9.15 -1.98 5.85
C LEU A 133 9.03 -3.41 5.28
N LEU A 134 8.15 -3.62 4.29
CA LEU A 134 7.90 -4.93 3.69
C LEU A 134 9.09 -5.42 2.84
N LEU A 135 9.84 -4.51 2.21
CA LEU A 135 11.04 -4.86 1.44
C LEU A 135 12.13 -5.50 2.32
N ARG A 136 12.17 -5.14 3.61
CA ARG A 136 13.06 -5.73 4.61
C ARG A 136 12.55 -7.06 5.19
N ASP A 137 11.32 -7.46 4.88
CA ASP A 137 10.77 -8.73 5.36
C ASP A 137 11.43 -9.92 4.66
N LYS A 138 12.11 -10.76 5.43
CA LYS A 138 12.76 -11.99 4.95
C LYS A 138 11.77 -13.04 4.39
N ASN A 139 10.48 -12.93 4.72
CA ASN A 139 9.44 -13.83 4.23
C ASN A 139 8.96 -13.44 2.82
N ILE A 140 9.32 -12.25 2.34
CA ILE A 140 9.01 -11.80 0.98
C ILE A 140 10.17 -12.21 0.06
N ASN A 141 9.87 -13.06 -0.93
CA ASN A 141 10.82 -13.38 -2.00
C ASN A 141 10.82 -12.25 -3.04
N VAL A 142 11.54 -11.18 -2.75
CA VAL A 142 11.65 -9.97 -3.59
C VAL A 142 12.04 -10.32 -5.03
N THR A 143 13.00 -11.23 -5.22
CA THR A 143 13.48 -11.65 -6.56
C THR A 143 12.42 -12.34 -7.41
N LYS A 144 11.49 -13.08 -6.78
CA LYS A 144 10.34 -13.71 -7.47
C LYS A 144 9.31 -12.68 -7.91
N TYR A 145 9.10 -11.63 -7.13
CA TYR A 145 8.08 -10.62 -7.36
C TYR A 145 8.62 -9.33 -8.00
N ALA A 146 9.89 -9.33 -8.44
CA ALA A 146 10.56 -8.15 -8.98
C ALA A 146 9.80 -7.50 -10.14
N SER A 147 9.42 -8.28 -11.16
CA SER A 147 8.63 -7.79 -12.30
C SER A 147 7.30 -7.16 -11.86
N ALA A 148 6.55 -7.84 -10.98
CA ALA A 148 5.27 -7.33 -10.48
C ALA A 148 5.42 -6.06 -9.62
N ALA A 149 6.49 -5.98 -8.82
CA ALA A 149 6.80 -4.81 -8.00
C ALA A 149 7.15 -3.60 -8.86
N LEU A 150 8.01 -3.81 -9.86
CA LEU A 150 8.39 -2.80 -10.83
C LEU A 150 7.18 -2.33 -11.66
N ALA A 151 6.32 -3.27 -12.08
CA ALA A 151 5.10 -2.97 -12.83
C ALA A 151 4.12 -2.08 -12.05
N GLN A 152 4.04 -2.24 -10.73
CA GLN A 152 3.19 -1.39 -9.89
C GLN A 152 3.83 -0.05 -9.52
N ALA A 153 5.14 0.09 -9.71
CA ALA A 153 5.89 1.29 -9.34
C ALA A 153 5.95 2.34 -10.47
N TYR A 154 5.44 2.06 -11.67
CA TYR A 154 5.37 3.06 -12.74
C TYR A 154 4.60 4.30 -12.29
N GLY A 155 5.15 5.48 -12.61
CA GLY A 155 4.59 6.76 -12.16
C GLY A 155 4.81 7.05 -10.67
N ARG A 156 5.46 6.17 -9.90
CA ARG A 156 5.76 6.34 -8.47
C ARG A 156 7.26 6.47 -8.25
N TYR A 157 7.84 7.60 -8.68
CA TYR A 157 9.29 7.85 -8.70
C TYR A 157 10.02 7.39 -7.43
N ASN A 158 9.56 7.80 -6.24
CA ASN A 158 10.24 7.46 -4.97
C ASN A 158 10.26 5.95 -4.69
N ILE A 159 9.17 5.24 -5.01
CA ILE A 159 9.10 3.79 -4.82
C ILE A 159 9.91 3.07 -5.89
N LEU A 160 9.83 3.51 -7.14
CA LEU A 160 10.64 2.96 -8.21
C LEU A 160 12.13 3.08 -7.90
N HIS A 161 12.55 4.24 -7.40
CA HIS A 161 13.92 4.47 -6.95
C HIS A 161 14.31 3.52 -5.81
N MET A 162 13.47 3.37 -4.78
CA MET A 162 13.70 2.41 -3.70
C MET A 162 13.87 0.98 -4.22
N LEU A 163 13.00 0.53 -5.14
CA LEU A 163 13.06 -0.81 -5.72
C LEU A 163 14.34 -1.01 -6.54
N LEU A 164 14.75 -0.03 -7.36
CA LEU A 164 15.97 -0.14 -8.17
C LEU A 164 17.25 -0.12 -7.34
N GLN A 165 17.25 0.54 -6.17
CA GLN A 165 18.37 0.48 -5.22
C GLN A 165 18.51 -0.88 -4.52
N ASP A 166 17.47 -1.72 -4.53
CA ASP A 166 17.55 -3.06 -3.97
C ASP A 166 18.24 -4.00 -4.98
N PRO A 167 19.42 -4.55 -4.67
CA PRO A 167 20.16 -5.40 -5.61
C PRO A 167 19.45 -6.74 -5.91
N ARG A 168 18.42 -7.11 -5.14
CA ARG A 168 17.60 -8.32 -5.38
C ARG A 168 16.56 -8.12 -6.47
N ILE A 169 16.25 -6.86 -6.82
CA ILE A 169 15.36 -6.47 -7.91
C ILE A 169 16.19 -6.37 -9.18
N ASP A 170 15.89 -7.25 -10.13
CA ASP A 170 16.47 -7.23 -11.47
C ASP A 170 15.46 -6.58 -12.44
N PRO A 171 15.73 -5.36 -12.93
CA PRO A 171 14.82 -4.63 -13.82
C PRO A 171 14.80 -5.17 -15.25
N THR A 172 15.60 -6.19 -15.58
CA THR A 172 15.67 -6.79 -16.91
C THR A 172 14.77 -8.02 -17.08
N LYS A 173 14.10 -8.46 -16.00
CA LYS A 173 13.24 -9.65 -16.02
C LYS A 173 11.89 -9.44 -16.71
N ASP A 174 11.49 -8.20 -16.92
CA ASP A 174 10.24 -7.85 -17.55
C ASP A 174 10.51 -7.00 -18.80
N ASP A 175 10.31 -7.61 -19.97
CA ASP A 175 10.60 -6.98 -21.25
C ASP A 175 9.67 -5.78 -21.54
N THR A 176 8.53 -5.66 -20.84
CA THR A 176 7.61 -4.53 -21.02
C THR A 176 7.95 -3.34 -20.12
N PHE A 177 8.81 -3.52 -19.10
CA PHE A 177 9.02 -2.53 -18.05
C PHE A 177 9.46 -1.15 -18.56
N VAL A 178 10.41 -1.14 -19.50
CA VAL A 178 10.90 0.09 -20.10
C VAL A 178 9.85 0.70 -21.04
N GLN A 179 9.12 -0.14 -21.77
CA GLN A 179 8.08 0.31 -22.71
C GLN A 179 6.91 0.96 -21.97
N ASP A 180 6.45 0.36 -20.87
CA ASP A 180 5.37 0.88 -20.03
C ASP A 180 5.72 2.28 -19.47
N ILE A 181 6.98 2.51 -19.08
CA ILE A 181 7.45 3.84 -18.63
C ILE A 181 7.41 4.88 -19.76
N ILE A 182 7.81 4.48 -20.98
CA ILE A 182 7.84 5.35 -22.16
C ILE A 182 6.42 5.68 -22.63
N GLU A 183 5.57 4.67 -22.81
CA GLU A 183 4.19 4.82 -23.27
C GLU A 183 3.30 5.53 -22.25
N GLY A 184 3.54 5.27 -20.95
CA GLY A 184 2.92 5.98 -19.83
C GLY A 184 3.38 7.43 -19.67
N ASN A 185 4.35 7.89 -20.48
CA ASN A 185 4.91 9.24 -20.42
C ASN A 185 5.50 9.62 -19.04
N HIS A 186 6.04 8.65 -18.31
CA HIS A 186 6.55 8.85 -16.96
C HIS A 186 7.98 9.44 -16.99
N TYR A 187 8.08 10.73 -17.31
CA TYR A 187 9.35 11.43 -17.56
C TYR A 187 10.42 11.26 -16.46
N ASP A 188 10.06 11.45 -15.18
CA ASP A 188 11.01 11.30 -14.09
C ASP A 188 11.41 9.84 -13.86
N CYS A 189 10.49 8.90 -14.07
CA CYS A 189 10.81 7.46 -14.03
C CYS A 189 11.72 7.08 -15.20
N LEU A 190 11.54 7.67 -16.39
CA LEU A 190 12.41 7.43 -17.54
C LEU A 190 13.84 7.91 -17.25
N LYS A 191 14.01 9.11 -16.69
CA LYS A 191 15.32 9.60 -16.25
C LYS A 191 15.96 8.66 -15.23
N LEU A 192 15.16 8.14 -14.31
CA LEU A 192 15.62 7.23 -13.27
C LEU A 192 16.16 5.92 -13.87
N ILE A 193 15.41 5.29 -14.77
CA ILE A 193 15.84 4.03 -15.39
C ILE A 193 16.99 4.23 -16.37
N MET A 194 17.10 5.40 -17.03
CA MET A 194 18.24 5.77 -17.87
C MET A 194 19.56 5.85 -17.09
N ALA A 195 19.50 6.09 -15.78
CA ALA A 195 20.68 6.14 -14.92
C ALA A 195 21.05 4.76 -14.35
N ASP A 196 20.21 3.73 -14.51
CA ASP A 196 20.50 2.38 -14.06
C ASP A 196 21.26 1.61 -15.14
N PRO A 197 22.53 1.23 -14.92
CA PRO A 197 23.36 0.61 -15.94
C PRO A 197 22.90 -0.79 -16.36
N ARG A 198 21.97 -1.40 -15.61
CA ARG A 198 21.39 -2.71 -15.94
C ARG A 198 20.35 -2.60 -17.06
N ILE A 199 19.78 -1.41 -17.26
CA ILE A 199 18.62 -1.20 -18.13
C ILE A 199 19.08 -0.71 -19.50
N LYS A 200 18.62 -1.39 -20.55
CA LYS A 200 18.79 -0.93 -21.93
C LYS A 200 17.57 -0.13 -22.36
N ILE A 201 17.81 1.07 -22.87
CA ILE A 201 16.74 1.99 -23.29
C ILE A 201 16.54 1.88 -24.81
N PRO A 202 15.35 1.44 -25.28
CA PRO A 202 15.06 1.41 -26.70
C PRO A 202 14.93 2.84 -27.23
N CYS A 203 15.86 3.26 -28.09
CA CYS A 203 15.87 4.60 -28.68
C CYS A 203 15.31 4.64 -30.11
N ASP A 204 14.95 3.49 -30.66
CA ASP A 204 14.38 3.33 -31.99
C ASP A 204 12.89 2.95 -31.91
N ASN A 205 12.12 3.25 -32.96
CA ASN A 205 10.70 2.91 -33.06
C ASN A 205 9.83 3.46 -31.92
N ILE A 206 10.13 4.66 -31.42
CA ILE A 206 9.36 5.32 -30.35
C ILE A 206 7.89 5.45 -30.78
N PRO A 207 6.91 4.96 -29.99
CA PRO A 207 5.50 5.04 -30.36
C PRO A 207 5.03 6.48 -30.59
N ARG A 208 4.11 6.68 -31.55
CA ARG A 208 3.60 8.02 -31.88
C ARG A 208 2.90 8.70 -30.69
N SER A 209 2.30 7.91 -29.81
CA SER A 209 1.59 8.32 -28.58
C SER A 209 2.49 8.98 -27.53
N VAL A 210 3.82 8.81 -27.64
CA VAL A 210 4.79 9.38 -26.71
C VAL A 210 4.85 10.91 -26.85
N SER A 211 4.87 11.60 -25.73
CA SER A 211 4.93 13.05 -25.62
C SER A 211 6.28 13.62 -26.07
N GLU A 212 6.27 14.87 -26.51
CA GLU A 212 7.47 15.56 -26.99
C GLU A 212 8.62 15.64 -25.95
N PRO A 213 8.36 15.87 -24.64
CA PRO A 213 9.42 15.81 -23.64
C PRO A 213 10.14 14.46 -23.57
N ILE A 214 9.40 13.35 -23.66
CA ILE A 214 9.98 12.00 -23.66
C ILE A 214 10.77 11.75 -24.95
N LYS A 215 10.22 12.12 -26.12
CA LYS A 215 10.93 12.00 -27.41
C LYS A 215 12.26 12.74 -27.40
N ARG A 216 12.26 13.97 -26.89
CA ARG A 216 13.49 14.77 -26.73
C ARG A 216 14.48 14.09 -25.79
N LEU A 217 14.02 13.61 -24.63
CA LEU A 217 14.88 12.91 -23.67
C LEU A 217 15.52 11.64 -24.28
N LEU A 218 14.75 10.82 -25.01
CA LEU A 218 15.26 9.63 -25.71
C LEU A 218 16.25 10.00 -26.82
N THR A 219 15.96 11.08 -27.56
CA THR A 219 16.86 11.59 -28.61
C THR A 219 18.18 12.05 -27.99
N GLU A 220 18.14 12.85 -26.92
CA GLU A 220 19.34 13.26 -26.19
C GLU A 220 20.13 12.04 -25.71
N TYR A 221 19.47 11.09 -25.05
CA TYR A 221 20.10 9.86 -24.53
C TYR A 221 20.84 9.09 -25.65
N LYS A 222 20.22 8.95 -26.83
CA LYS A 222 20.82 8.28 -27.99
C LYS A 222 22.13 8.91 -28.48
N TYR A 223 22.27 10.24 -28.34
CA TYR A 223 23.42 11.00 -28.86
C TYR A 223 24.39 11.51 -27.78
N ARG A 224 24.24 11.12 -26.51
CA ARG A 224 25.23 11.45 -25.46
C ARG A 224 26.55 10.71 -25.67
N LEU A 225 27.61 11.18 -24.99
CA LEU A 225 28.96 10.62 -25.06
C LEU A 225 29.03 9.15 -24.62
N ASP A 226 28.16 8.74 -23.71
CA ASP A 226 27.96 7.36 -23.25
C ASP A 226 26.87 6.60 -24.03
N GLY A 227 26.26 7.24 -25.03
CA GLY A 227 25.22 6.67 -25.88
C GLY A 227 25.74 5.63 -26.86
N GLU A 228 24.83 4.78 -27.35
CA GLU A 228 25.17 3.65 -28.24
C GLU A 228 25.88 4.08 -29.53
N ILE A 229 25.57 5.27 -30.06
CA ILE A 229 26.16 5.80 -31.30
C ILE A 229 27.57 6.38 -31.09
N TYR A 230 27.85 6.96 -29.92
CA TYR A 230 29.17 7.55 -29.67
C TYR A 230 30.19 6.45 -29.35
N ASN A 231 29.79 5.44 -28.58
CA ASN A 231 30.65 4.31 -28.21
C ASN A 231 30.97 3.36 -29.38
N THR A 232 30.15 3.31 -30.43
CA THR A 232 30.37 2.44 -31.60
C THR A 232 31.59 2.84 -32.45
N ASN A 233 32.12 4.07 -32.29
CA ASN A 233 33.29 4.54 -33.04
C ASN A 233 34.57 4.69 -32.21
N ILE A 234 34.54 4.39 -30.91
CA ILE A 234 35.66 4.65 -29.98
C ILE A 234 36.34 3.37 -29.49
N ILE A 235 35.62 2.25 -29.41
CA ILE A 235 36.19 0.95 -29.03
C ILE A 235 36.48 0.16 -30.31
N LYS A 236 37.72 0.24 -30.82
CA LYS A 236 38.29 -0.70 -31.80
C LYS A 236 39.39 -1.53 -31.14
#